data_AF-A0A524JH61-F1
#
_entry.id   AF-A0A524JH61-F1
#
_cell.length_a   1.000
_cell.length_b   1.000
_cell.length_c   1.000
_cell.angle_alpha   90.00
_cell.angle_beta   90.00
_cell.angle_gamma   90.00
#
_symmetry.space_group_name_H-M   'P 1'
#
loop_
_entity.id
_entity.type
_entity.pdbx_description
1 polymer ?
#
loop_
_entity_poly.entity_id
_entity_poly.type
_entity_poly.pdbx_seq_one_letter_code
_entity_poly.pdbx_strand_id
1 'polypeptide(L)'
;MVSRYIYLQLLFRITLLSATALAVGYFLFGNQLIIAGLALVLLIVETSMLIRYVNHTNRKIAYFFDAIKNEDFTLRFPEKLSVKSLEELNHSLNMLNVMIQEIHLKKQAQEQYYQEILRQADIGILTVNPKGHILYANPRIERLLNYT
;
A
#
# COMPACT_ATOMS: atom_id res chain seq x y z
N MET A 1 15.14 -13.49 3.69
CA MET A 1 15.32 -14.87 3.13
C MET A 1 14.21 -15.31 2.17
N VAL A 2 13.12 -14.55 1.95
CA VAL A 2 11.97 -14.99 1.14
C VAL A 2 11.96 -14.52 -0.33
N SER A 3 12.69 -13.45 -0.67
CA SER A 3 12.94 -13.11 -2.08
C SER A 3 13.59 -14.28 -2.85
N ARG A 4 14.47 -15.04 -2.17
CA ARG A 4 15.07 -16.26 -2.71
C ARG A 4 14.03 -17.33 -3.03
N TYR A 5 12.97 -17.49 -2.22
CA TYR A 5 11.94 -18.51 -2.47
C TYR A 5 11.09 -18.18 -3.70
N ILE A 6 10.65 -16.92 -3.84
CA ILE A 6 9.94 -16.47 -5.04
C ILE A 6 10.86 -16.62 -6.26
N TYR A 7 12.12 -16.21 -6.14
CA TYR A 7 13.10 -16.31 -7.21
C TYR A 7 13.34 -17.78 -7.61
N LEU A 8 13.50 -18.69 -6.65
CA LEU A 8 13.63 -20.13 -6.87
C LEU A 8 12.39 -20.71 -7.55
N GLN A 9 11.20 -20.31 -7.14
CA GLN A 9 9.94 -20.78 -7.74
C GLN A 9 9.77 -20.27 -9.17
N LEU A 10 10.19 -19.03 -9.46
CA LEU A 10 10.21 -18.46 -10.80
C LEU A 10 11.26 -19.13 -11.68
N LEU A 11 12.46 -19.33 -11.15
CA LEU A 11 13.56 -20.01 -11.83
C LEU A 11 13.15 -21.44 -12.20
N PHE A 12 12.58 -22.20 -11.27
CA PHE A 12 12.09 -23.55 -11.51
C PHE A 12 11.06 -23.59 -12.65
N ARG A 13 10.07 -22.68 -12.65
CA ARG A 13 9.05 -22.60 -13.71
C ARG A 13 9.65 -22.24 -15.06
N ILE A 14 10.61 -21.31 -15.10
CA ILE A 14 11.30 -20.93 -16.35
C ILE A 14 12.14 -22.10 -16.88
N THR A 15 12.89 -22.78 -16.02
CA THR A 15 13.69 -23.95 -16.40
C THR A 15 12.80 -25.07 -16.93
N LEU A 16 11.66 -25.33 -16.27
CA LEU A 16 10.68 -26.32 -16.73
C LEU A 16 10.15 -25.96 -18.12
N LEU A 17 9.75 -24.71 -18.34
CA LEU A 17 9.22 -24.20 -19.61
C LEU A 17 10.25 -24.29 -20.74
N SER A 18 11.52 -24.01 -20.46
CA SER A 18 12.62 -24.20 -21.42
C SER A 18 12.86 -25.69 -21.73
N ALA A 19 12.76 -26.58 -20.75
CA ALA A 19 12.90 -28.02 -20.96
C ALA A 19 11.76 -28.59 -21.80
N THR A 20 10.51 -28.18 -21.56
CA THR A 20 9.35 -28.58 -22.37
C THR A 20 9.45 -28.03 -23.79
N ALA A 21 9.94 -26.80 -23.99
CA ALA A 21 10.19 -26.25 -25.32
C ALA A 21 11.23 -27.07 -26.12
N LEU A 22 12.34 -27.46 -25.49
CA LEU A 22 13.34 -28.33 -26.11
C LEU A 22 12.78 -29.73 -26.41
N ALA A 23 11.96 -30.29 -25.51
CA ALA A 23 11.32 -31.58 -25.71
C ALA A 23 10.36 -31.56 -26.91
N VAL A 24 9.55 -30.50 -27.07
CA VAL A 24 8.69 -30.31 -28.25
C VAL A 24 9.54 -30.33 -29.52
N GLY A 25 10.65 -29.58 -29.55
CA GLY A 25 11.57 -29.57 -30.69
C GLY A 25 12.11 -30.97 -31.02
N TYR A 26 12.59 -31.70 -30.02
CA TYR A 26 13.12 -33.06 -30.19
C TYR A 26 12.09 -34.05 -30.73
N PHE A 27 10.86 -34.05 -30.18
CA PHE A 27 9.80 -34.98 -30.61
C PHE A 27 9.27 -34.70 -32.02
N LEU A 28 9.33 -33.45 -32.48
CA LEU A 28 9.00 -33.10 -33.87
C LEU A 28 9.97 -33.73 -34.87
N PHE A 29 11.27 -33.74 -34.57
CA PHE A 29 12.28 -34.40 -35.43
C PHE A 29 12.20 -35.93 -35.38
N GLY A 30 11.73 -36.51 -34.27
CA GLY A 30 11.56 -37.96 -34.11
C GLY A 30 10.32 -38.57 -34.78
N ASN A 31 9.55 -37.79 -35.56
CA ASN A 31 8.30 -38.19 -36.22
C ASN A 31 7.19 -38.68 -35.25
N GLN A 32 7.28 -38.33 -33.97
CA GLN A 32 6.29 -38.66 -32.93
C GLN A 32 5.28 -37.52 -32.76
N LEU A 33 4.47 -37.27 -33.80
CA LEU A 33 3.54 -36.13 -33.86
C LEU A 33 2.56 -36.06 -32.69
N ILE A 34 2.06 -37.21 -32.20
CA ILE A 34 1.10 -37.26 -31.09
C ILE A 34 1.75 -36.74 -29.79
N ILE A 35 2.98 -37.15 -29.51
CA ILE A 35 3.72 -36.76 -28.30
C ILE A 35 4.13 -35.28 -28.40
N ALA A 36 4.55 -34.83 -29.58
CA ALA A 36 4.85 -33.42 -29.83
C ALA A 36 3.62 -32.53 -29.62
N GLY A 37 2.44 -32.95 -30.09
CA GLY A 37 1.18 -32.23 -29.88
C GLY A 37 0.82 -32.10 -28.40
N LEU A 38 0.95 -33.19 -27.62
CA LEU A 38 0.74 -33.19 -26.18
C LEU A 38 1.70 -32.25 -25.44
N ALA A 39 2.98 -32.29 -25.80
CA ALA A 39 4.00 -31.42 -25.21
C ALA A 39 3.74 -29.93 -25.54
N LEU A 40 3.22 -29.63 -26.73
CA LEU A 40 2.86 -28.28 -27.15
C LEU A 40 1.66 -27.73 -26.35
N VAL A 41 0.63 -28.55 -26.12
CA VAL A 41 -0.50 -28.18 -25.25
C VAL A 41 -0.01 -27.90 -23.83
N LEU A 42 0.90 -28.74 -23.31
CA LEU A 42 1.48 -28.57 -21.99
C LEU A 42 2.26 -27.25 -21.88
N LEU A 43 3.04 -26.90 -22.90
CA LEU A 43 3.78 -25.63 -22.97
C LEU A 43 2.85 -24.41 -22.92
N ILE A 44 1.71 -24.46 -23.62
CA ILE A 44 0.68 -23.39 -23.58
C ILE A 44 0.11 -23.25 -22.16
N VAL A 45 -0.18 -24.36 -21.49
CA VAL A 45 -0.69 -24.39 -20.12
C VAL A 45 0.32 -23.80 -19.14
N GLU A 46 1.58 -24.22 -19.21
CA GLU A 46 2.67 -23.71 -18.37
C GLU A 46 2.85 -22.20 -18.55
N THR A 47 2.87 -21.73 -19.80
CA THR A 47 2.98 -20.30 -20.14
C THR A 47 1.80 -19.50 -19.58
N SER A 48 0.58 -20.00 -19.75
CA SER A 48 -0.63 -19.36 -19.24
C SER A 48 -0.64 -19.28 -17.70
N MET A 49 -0.17 -20.33 -17.02
CA MET A 49 0.00 -20.33 -15.57
C MET A 49 1.05 -19.31 -15.11
N LEU A 50 2.16 -19.19 -15.83
CA LEU A 50 3.21 -18.22 -15.51
C LEU A 50 2.71 -16.79 -15.64
N ILE A 51 2.03 -16.46 -16.74
CA ILE A 51 1.44 -15.14 -16.96
C ILE A 51 0.42 -14.82 -15.85
N ARG A 52 -0.45 -15.76 -15.50
CA ARG A 52 -1.42 -15.57 -14.40
C ARG A 52 -0.73 -15.31 -13.07
N TYR A 53 0.34 -16.04 -12.76
CA TYR A 53 1.11 -15.85 -11.53
C TYR A 53 1.74 -14.46 -11.44
N VAL A 54 2.40 -14.02 -12.52
CA VAL A 54 3.02 -12.69 -12.59
C VAL A 54 1.96 -11.58 -12.54
N ASN A 55 0.89 -11.68 -13.33
CA ASN A 55 -0.18 -10.68 -13.34
C ASN A 55 -0.93 -10.60 -12.00
N HIS A 56 -1.11 -11.72 -11.30
CA HIS A 56 -1.74 -11.67 -9.98
C HIS A 56 -0.84 -10.93 -8.98
N THR A 57 0.48 -11.11 -9.09
CA THR A 57 1.47 -10.39 -8.27
C THR A 57 1.48 -8.90 -8.61
N ASN A 58 1.54 -8.54 -9.89
CA ASN A 58 1.50 -7.14 -10.34
C ASN A 58 0.20 -6.43 -9.93
N ARG A 59 -0.95 -7.10 -10.03
CA ARG A 59 -2.23 -6.51 -9.63
C ARG A 59 -2.27 -6.20 -8.13
N LYS A 60 -1.67 -7.04 -7.28
CA LYS A 60 -1.54 -6.76 -5.85
C LYS A 60 -0.67 -5.53 -5.58
N ILE A 61 0.42 -5.35 -6.34
CA ILE A 61 1.29 -4.17 -6.25
C ILE A 61 0.55 -2.91 -6.73
N ALA A 62 -0.23 -2.99 -7.82
CA ALA A 62 -1.02 -1.86 -8.30
C ALA A 62 -2.08 -1.42 -7.29
N TYR A 63 -2.84 -2.38 -6.73
CA TYR A 63 -3.80 -2.10 -5.64
C TYR A 63 -3.12 -1.43 -4.43
N PHE A 64 -1.87 -1.80 -4.14
CA PHE A 64 -1.10 -1.16 -3.08
C PHE A 64 -0.80 0.32 -3.36
N PHE A 65 -0.35 0.67 -4.57
CA PHE A 65 -0.10 2.07 -4.94
C PHE A 65 -1.39 2.90 -4.98
N ASP A 66 -2.50 2.31 -5.44
CA ASP A 66 -3.80 2.99 -5.47
C ASP A 66 -4.34 3.26 -4.06
N ALA A 67 -4.13 2.34 -3.10
CA ALA A 67 -4.52 2.54 -1.70
C ALA A 67 -3.70 3.66 -1.02
N ILE A 68 -2.40 3.76 -1.32
CA ILE A 68 -1.55 4.86 -0.83
C ILE A 68 -1.99 6.20 -1.42
N LYS A 69 -2.31 6.23 -2.70
CA LYS A 69 -2.70 7.46 -3.41
C LYS A 69 -4.02 8.05 -2.90
N ASN A 70 -4.90 7.22 -2.35
CA ASN A 70 -6.24 7.62 -1.92
C ASN A 70 -6.35 8.02 -0.44
N GLU A 71 -5.23 8.16 0.30
CA GLU A 71 -5.19 8.67 1.69
C GLU A 71 -6.08 7.91 2.70
N ASP A 72 -6.52 6.68 2.38
CA ASP A 72 -7.40 5.92 3.26
C ASP A 72 -6.59 5.11 4.30
N PHE A 73 -6.13 5.80 5.34
CA PHE A 73 -5.28 5.27 6.42
C PHE A 73 -6.02 4.31 7.38
N THR A 74 -7.22 3.84 7.04
CA THR A 74 -8.02 2.92 7.87
C THR A 74 -7.78 1.44 7.57
N LEU A 75 -7.10 1.11 6.47
CA LEU A 75 -6.80 -0.26 6.08
C LEU A 75 -5.62 -0.83 6.87
N ARG A 76 -5.90 -1.81 7.74
CA ARG A 76 -4.87 -2.68 8.34
C ARG A 76 -4.54 -3.83 7.39
N PHE A 77 -3.28 -3.96 7.02
CA PHE A 77 -2.85 -5.01 6.10
C PHE A 77 -2.69 -6.34 6.83
N PRO A 78 -3.21 -7.47 6.31
CA PRO A 78 -2.99 -8.77 6.91
C PRO A 78 -1.51 -9.14 6.83
N GLU A 79 -0.86 -9.24 7.99
CA GLU A 79 0.55 -9.67 8.09
C GLU A 79 0.72 -11.15 7.72
N LYS A 80 -0.33 -11.97 7.84
CA LYS A 80 -0.30 -13.38 7.43
C LYS A 80 -0.68 -13.56 5.96
N LEU A 81 0.23 -13.23 5.03
CA LEU A 81 0.13 -13.62 3.61
C LEU A 81 1.17 -14.69 3.27
N SER A 82 0.85 -15.56 2.30
CA SER A 82 1.73 -16.67 1.87
C SER A 82 3.09 -16.25 1.31
N VAL A 83 3.31 -14.94 1.13
CA VAL A 83 4.51 -14.34 0.56
C VAL A 83 5.12 -13.37 1.59
N LYS A 84 6.15 -13.84 2.29
CA LYS A 84 6.80 -13.09 3.40
C LYS A 84 7.44 -11.76 2.98
N SER A 85 7.80 -11.58 1.70
CA SER A 85 8.26 -10.26 1.22
C SER A 85 7.14 -9.22 1.19
N LEU A 86 5.89 -9.67 1.05
CA LEU A 86 4.72 -8.82 1.26
C LEU A 86 4.42 -8.62 2.73
N GLU A 87 4.75 -9.58 3.60
CA GLU A 87 4.59 -9.45 5.06
C GLU A 87 5.51 -8.38 5.66
N GLU A 88 6.80 -8.38 5.29
CA GLU A 88 7.78 -7.36 5.74
C GLU A 88 7.39 -5.95 5.27
N LEU A 89 6.86 -5.86 4.04
CA LEU A 89 6.28 -4.65 3.49
C LEU A 89 5.02 -4.24 4.28
N ASN A 90 4.05 -5.15 4.46
CA ASN A 90 2.83 -4.91 5.23
C ASN A 90 3.11 -4.45 6.66
N HIS A 91 4.13 -5.03 7.31
CA HIS A 91 4.55 -4.63 8.64
C HIS A 91 5.12 -3.20 8.66
N SER A 92 6.00 -2.89 7.70
CA SER A 92 6.56 -1.53 7.55
C SER A 92 5.47 -0.49 7.29
N LEU A 93 4.42 -0.88 6.55
CA LEU A 93 3.27 -0.02 6.25
C LEU A 93 2.36 0.16 7.46
N ASN A 94 2.09 -0.90 8.22
CA ASN A 94 1.33 -0.81 9.47
C ASN A 94 2.05 0.10 10.48
N MET A 95 3.38 -0.02 10.58
CA MET A 95 4.20 0.88 11.40
C MET A 95 4.08 2.34 10.98
N LEU A 96 4.14 2.62 9.67
CA LEU A 96 4.00 3.97 9.14
C LEU A 96 2.61 4.54 9.46
N ASN A 97 1.54 3.76 9.28
CA ASN A 97 0.18 4.18 9.63
C ASN A 97 0.04 4.55 11.11
N VAL A 98 0.59 3.72 12.02
CA VAL A 98 0.60 4.03 13.46
C VAL A 98 1.35 5.32 13.74
N MET A 99 2.51 5.52 13.11
CA MET A 99 3.31 6.74 13.28
C MET A 99 2.56 7.99 12.81
N ILE A 100 1.89 7.94 11.66
CA ILE A 100 1.07 9.05 11.16
C ILE A 100 -0.09 9.34 12.11
N GLN A 101 -0.80 8.32 12.58
CA GLN A 101 -1.89 8.49 13.55
C GLN A 101 -1.39 9.14 14.85
N GLU A 102 -0.25 8.73 15.37
CA GLU A 102 0.37 9.37 16.53
C GLU A 102 0.72 10.84 16.27
N ILE A 103 1.25 11.17 15.10
CA ILE A 103 1.57 12.56 14.73
C ILE A 103 0.29 13.40 14.70
N HIS A 104 -0.80 12.90 14.11
CA HIS A 104 -2.08 13.60 14.09
C HIS A 104 -2.63 13.82 15.49
N LEU A 105 -2.62 12.79 16.34
CA LEU A 105 -3.06 12.90 17.73
C LEU A 105 -2.22 13.92 18.51
N LYS A 106 -0.90 13.89 18.37
CA LYS A 106 0.01 14.88 18.99
C LYS A 106 -0.28 16.29 18.49
N LYS A 107 -0.49 16.47 17.18
CA LYS A 107 -0.82 17.77 16.59
C LYS A 107 -2.15 18.30 17.12
N GLN A 108 -3.19 17.46 17.17
CA GLN A 108 -4.50 17.84 17.70
C GLN A 108 -4.41 18.23 19.19
N ALA A 109 -3.69 17.43 20.00
CA ALA A 109 -3.46 17.76 21.40
C ALA A 109 -2.69 19.08 21.57
N GLN A 110 -1.71 19.35 20.70
CA GLN A 110 -0.95 20.59 20.70
C GLN A 110 -1.83 21.79 20.31
N GLU A 111 -2.66 21.67 19.28
CA GLU A 111 -3.62 22.72 18.90
C GLU A 111 -4.60 23.02 20.04
N GLN A 112 -5.13 21.98 20.68
CA GLN A 112 -6.02 22.14 21.83
C GLN A 112 -5.30 22.80 23.01
N TYR A 113 -4.04 22.45 23.26
CA TYR A 113 -3.22 23.10 24.29
C TYR A 113 -3.04 24.60 24.02
N TYR A 114 -2.75 24.99 22.77
CA TYR A 114 -2.66 26.40 22.41
C TYR A 114 -3.99 27.14 22.54
N GLN A 115 -5.11 26.52 22.13
CA GLN A 115 -6.44 27.10 22.32
C GLN A 115 -6.75 27.34 23.80
N GLU A 116 -6.41 26.40 24.69
CA GLU A 116 -6.61 26.57 26.12
C GLU A 116 -5.79 27.71 26.70
N ILE A 117 -4.52 27.87 26.29
CA ILE A 117 -3.71 29.02 26.69
C ILE A 117 -4.40 30.32 26.27
N LEU A 118 -4.84 30.42 25.01
CA LEU A 118 -5.50 31.63 24.49
C LEU A 118 -6.84 31.91 25.19
N ARG A 119 -7.57 30.85 25.57
CA ARG A 119 -8.86 30.94 26.28
C ARG A 119 -8.69 31.45 27.71
N GLN A 120 -7.60 31.03 28.38
CA GLN A 120 -7.31 31.39 29.77
C GLN A 120 -6.46 32.66 29.92
N ALA A 121 -5.86 33.15 28.84
CA ALA A 121 -5.06 34.38 28.85
C ALA A 121 -5.88 35.56 29.37
N ASP A 122 -5.31 36.34 30.30
CA ASP A 122 -5.97 37.50 30.90
C ASP A 122 -6.12 38.72 29.96
N ILE A 123 -5.44 38.67 28.81
CA ILE A 123 -5.53 39.66 27.73
C ILE A 123 -6.67 39.31 26.76
N GLY A 124 -7.32 40.33 26.20
CA GLY A 124 -8.29 40.16 25.13
C GLY A 124 -7.58 39.90 23.79
N ILE A 125 -7.94 38.80 23.12
CA ILE A 125 -7.36 38.41 21.83
C ILE A 125 -8.49 38.35 20.81
N LEU A 126 -8.36 39.15 19.74
CA LEU A 126 -9.26 39.17 18.60
C LEU A 126 -8.44 39.09 17.32
N THR A 127 -8.81 38.18 16.43
CA THR A 127 -8.20 38.08 15.10
C THR A 127 -9.25 38.29 14.03
N VAL A 128 -8.91 39.05 13.00
CA VAL A 128 -9.80 39.36 11.88
C VAL A 128 -9.11 39.02 10.57
N ASN A 129 -9.89 38.56 9.60
CA ASN A 129 -9.38 38.35 8.25
C ASN A 129 -9.29 39.70 7.48
N PRO A 130 -8.63 39.73 6.30
CA PRO A 130 -8.55 40.95 5.49
C PRO A 130 -9.90 41.50 5.00
N LYS A 131 -10.99 40.71 5.10
CA LYS A 131 -12.36 41.12 4.76
C LYS A 131 -13.14 41.66 5.96
N GLY A 132 -12.54 41.71 7.15
CA GLY A 132 -13.15 42.21 8.38
C GLY A 132 -13.97 41.18 9.18
N HIS A 133 -13.97 39.89 8.82
CA HIS A 133 -14.64 38.86 9.63
C HIS A 133 -13.76 38.40 10.78
N ILE A 134 -14.38 38.19 11.95
CA ILE A 134 -13.73 37.66 13.14
C ILE A 134 -13.37 36.18 12.89
N LEU A 135 -12.10 35.84 13.03
CA LEU A 135 -11.59 34.48 12.91
C LEU A 135 -11.49 33.78 14.28
N TYR A 136 -11.16 34.54 15.33
CA TYR A 136 -11.08 34.05 16.70
C TYR A 136 -11.25 35.20 17.68
N ALA A 137 -12.04 34.98 18.73
CA ALA A 137 -12.20 35.85 19.87
C ALA A 137 -12.08 34.99 21.14
N ASN A 138 -11.26 35.40 22.11
CA ASN A 138 -11.19 34.69 23.38
C ASN A 138 -12.24 35.22 24.38
N PRO A 139 -12.58 34.46 25.44
CA PRO A 139 -13.62 34.88 26.38
C PRO A 139 -13.34 36.22 27.09
N ARG A 140 -12.07 36.63 27.19
CA ARG A 140 -11.72 37.95 27.75
C ARG A 140 -12.15 39.09 26.84
N ILE A 141 -11.93 39.00 25.53
CA ILE A 141 -12.35 40.06 24.60
C ILE A 141 -13.88 40.15 24.52
N GLU A 142 -14.58 39.01 24.54
CA GLU A 142 -16.04 38.96 24.55
C GLU A 142 -16.61 39.71 25.77
N ARG A 143 -16.06 39.45 26.97
CA ARG A 143 -16.43 40.19 28.18
C ARG A 143 -16.10 41.68 28.12
N LEU A 144 -14.92 42.04 27.60
CA LEU A 144 -14.50 43.45 27.47
C LEU A 144 -15.39 44.23 26.49
N LEU A 145 -15.86 43.56 25.44
CA LEU A 145 -16.76 44.13 24.42
C LEU A 145 -18.24 43.95 24.76
N ASN A 146 -18.55 43.37 25.93
CA ASN A 146 -19.90 43.10 26.40
C ASN A 146 -20.73 42.25 25.41
N TYR A 147 -20.07 41.34 24.71
CA TYR A 147 -20.64 40.40 23.74
C TYR A 147 -20.80 39.04 24.44
N THR A 148 -21.98 38.42 24.35
CA THR A 148 -22.29 37.08 24.91
C THR A 148 -22.71 36.13 23.80
#